data_AF-A0A9D6ATU7-F1
#
_entry.id   AF-A0A9D6ATU7-F1
#
_cell.length_a   1.000
_cell.length_b   1.000
_cell.length_c   1.000
_cell.angle_alpha   90.00
_cell.angle_beta   90.00
_cell.angle_gamma   90.00
#
_symmetry.space_group_name_H-M   'P 1'
#
loop_
_entity.id
_entity.type
_entity.pdbx_description
1 polymer ?
#
loop_
_entity_poly.entity_id
_entity_poly.type
_entity_poly.pdbx_seq_one_letter_code
_entity_poly.pdbx_strand_id
1 'polypeptide(L)'
;METPPSVDLTSFIDAWSTDPNLTKYCFLQLKKHLETMDGVRFDFVARPGITYSLRAAHANQKKRGLFAMVDVIDDDPEDRWLSVCFYRELVDDPDGLGDEVPEGLMGEDAKCFDMYESDDIMLNYVKDRLATACEAASQEH
;
A
#
# COMPACT_ATOMS: atom_id res chain seq x y z
N MET A 1 -8.54 -14.46 25.54
CA MET A 1 -8.22 -13.40 24.57
C MET A 1 -9.12 -13.65 23.39
N GLU A 2 -10.19 -12.89 23.29
CA GLU A 2 -11.08 -12.96 22.12
C GLU A 2 -10.32 -12.32 20.96
N THR A 3 -9.98 -13.11 19.95
CA THR A 3 -9.45 -12.58 18.70
C THR A 3 -10.54 -11.66 18.13
N PRO A 4 -10.25 -10.37 17.86
CA PRO A 4 -11.23 -9.50 17.22
C PRO A 4 -11.68 -10.14 15.90
N PRO A 5 -12.94 -9.94 15.48
CA PRO A 5 -13.42 -10.45 14.21
C PRO A 5 -12.50 -9.95 13.09
N SER A 6 -12.01 -10.88 12.27
CA SER A 6 -11.17 -10.55 11.13
C SER A 6 -11.99 -9.75 10.12
N VAL A 7 -11.69 -8.46 9.98
CA VAL A 7 -12.25 -7.62 8.90
C VAL A 7 -11.52 -8.00 7.62
N ASP A 8 -12.25 -8.49 6.62
CA ASP A 8 -11.71 -8.75 5.30
C ASP A 8 -11.76 -7.49 4.41
N LEU A 9 -10.99 -7.51 3.33
CA LEU A 9 -10.83 -6.38 2.41
C LEU A 9 -12.17 -5.94 1.78
N THR A 10 -13.03 -6.88 1.40
CA THR A 10 -14.32 -6.56 0.78
C THR A 10 -15.23 -5.86 1.77
N SER A 11 -15.36 -6.40 2.99
CA SER A 11 -16.14 -5.78 4.06
C SER A 11 -15.63 -4.38 4.41
N PHE A 12 -14.31 -4.16 4.42
CA PHE A 12 -13.72 -2.83 4.65
C PHE A 12 -14.09 -1.84 3.53
N ILE A 13 -13.92 -2.24 2.26
CA ILE A 13 -14.26 -1.38 1.11
C ILE A 13 -15.75 -1.03 1.11
N ASP A 14 -16.62 -1.98 1.39
CA ASP A 14 -18.07 -1.77 1.40
C ASP A 14 -18.50 -0.84 2.55
N ALA A 15 -17.83 -0.92 3.71
CA ALA A 15 -18.10 -0.07 4.86
C ALA A 15 -17.55 1.36 4.72
N TRP A 16 -16.57 1.60 3.86
CA TRP A 16 -15.99 2.92 3.63
C TRP A 16 -16.95 3.82 2.82
N SER A 17 -17.89 4.48 3.51
CA SER A 17 -18.92 5.32 2.88
C SER A 17 -18.59 6.81 2.82
N THR A 18 -17.84 7.32 3.80
CA THR A 18 -17.43 8.73 3.89
C THR A 18 -16.03 8.87 3.31
N ASP A 19 -15.90 9.67 2.24
CA ASP A 19 -14.65 9.85 1.50
C ASP A 19 -14.63 11.23 0.81
N PRO A 20 -14.54 12.33 1.58
CA PRO A 20 -14.59 13.69 1.02
C PRO A 20 -13.41 13.98 0.09
N ASN A 21 -12.27 13.32 0.35
CA ASN A 21 -11.01 13.52 -0.35
C ASN A 21 -10.76 12.48 -1.45
N LEU A 22 -11.73 11.60 -1.73
CA LEU A 22 -11.66 10.58 -2.78
C LEU A 22 -10.45 9.64 -2.65
N THR A 23 -9.95 9.40 -1.44
CA THR A 23 -8.81 8.51 -1.17
C THR A 23 -9.22 7.04 -1.31
N LYS A 24 -10.50 6.69 -1.13
CA LYS A 24 -11.02 5.35 -1.47
C LYS A 24 -10.84 5.07 -2.97
N TYR A 25 -11.08 6.07 -3.82
CA TYR A 25 -10.86 5.94 -5.25
C TYR A 25 -9.39 5.63 -5.54
N CYS A 26 -8.44 6.38 -4.96
CA CYS A 26 -7.01 6.11 -5.11
C CYS A 26 -6.64 4.70 -4.66
N PHE A 27 -7.12 4.26 -3.49
CA PHE A 27 -6.88 2.91 -2.99
C PHE A 27 -7.36 1.84 -3.97
N LEU A 28 -8.58 1.97 -4.50
CA LEU A 28 -9.14 1.04 -5.49
C LEU A 28 -8.34 1.04 -6.79
N GLN A 29 -7.83 2.19 -7.23
CA GLN A 29 -7.00 2.29 -8.43
C GLN A 29 -5.63 1.63 -8.23
N LEU A 30 -4.99 1.81 -7.07
CA LEU A 30 -3.73 1.16 -6.72
C LEU A 30 -3.90 -0.36 -6.61
N LYS A 31 -4.95 -0.81 -5.90
CA LYS A 31 -5.31 -2.23 -5.81
C LYS A 31 -5.54 -2.83 -7.20
N LYS A 32 -6.36 -2.19 -8.02
CA LYS A 32 -6.64 -2.66 -9.39
C LYS A 32 -5.36 -2.74 -10.22
N HIS A 33 -4.46 -1.79 -10.08
CA HIS A 33 -3.18 -1.82 -10.78
C HIS A 33 -2.32 -3.00 -10.34
N LEU A 34 -2.19 -3.24 -9.04
CA LEU A 34 -1.48 -4.41 -8.51
C LEU A 34 -2.08 -5.73 -9.00
N GLU A 35 -3.41 -5.82 -9.11
CA GLU A 35 -4.10 -7.01 -9.62
C GLU A 35 -3.80 -7.30 -11.10
N THR A 36 -3.29 -6.32 -11.85
CA THR A 36 -2.83 -6.53 -13.24
C THR A 36 -1.41 -7.07 -13.35
N MET A 37 -0.67 -7.13 -12.23
CA MET A 37 0.72 -7.59 -12.22
C MET A 37 0.79 -9.11 -12.03
N ASP A 38 1.51 -9.78 -12.93
CA ASP A 38 1.71 -11.22 -12.85
C ASP A 38 2.50 -11.62 -11.60
N GLY A 39 2.11 -12.75 -10.99
CA GLY A 39 2.82 -13.32 -9.84
C GLY A 39 2.62 -12.59 -8.52
N VAL A 40 1.79 -11.53 -8.46
CA VAL A 40 1.50 -10.81 -7.21
C VAL A 40 0.44 -11.54 -6.38
N ARG A 41 0.68 -11.61 -5.07
CA ARG A 41 -0.24 -12.11 -4.04
C ARG A 41 -0.51 -11.01 -3.04
N PHE A 42 -1.71 -11.06 -2.45
CA PHE A 42 -2.17 -10.07 -1.49
C PHE A 42 -2.37 -10.68 -0.11
N ASP A 43 -1.96 -9.96 0.91
CA ASP A 43 -2.32 -10.18 2.31
C ASP A 43 -2.96 -8.88 2.84
N PHE A 44 -4.06 -9.01 3.57
CA PHE A 44 -4.79 -7.86 4.11
C PHE A 44 -4.77 -7.90 5.63
N VAL A 45 -4.22 -6.86 6.25
CA VAL A 45 -4.14 -6.72 7.70
C VAL A 45 -4.98 -5.54 8.15
N ALA A 46 -6.12 -5.85 8.78
CA ALA A 46 -7.01 -4.85 9.34
C ALA A 46 -6.67 -4.57 10.81
N ARG A 47 -6.46 -3.30 11.14
CA ARG A 47 -6.36 -2.78 12.50
C ARG A 47 -7.29 -1.56 12.62
N PRO A 48 -8.60 -1.77 12.85
CA PRO A 48 -9.58 -0.69 12.92
C PRO A 48 -9.16 0.41 13.92
N GLY A 49 -9.30 1.67 13.52
CA GLY A 49 -8.85 2.84 14.27
C GLY A 49 -7.34 3.10 14.23
N ILE A 50 -6.59 2.34 13.41
CA ILE A 50 -5.14 2.48 13.24
C ILE A 50 -4.79 2.47 11.74
N THR A 51 -4.80 1.29 11.11
CA THR A 51 -4.54 1.15 9.67
C THR A 51 -5.24 -0.07 9.07
N TYR A 52 -5.54 0.00 7.77
CA TYR A 52 -5.86 -1.16 6.94
C TYR A 52 -4.80 -1.33 5.87
N SER A 53 -4.02 -2.40 5.97
CA SER A 53 -2.83 -2.61 5.15
C SER A 53 -3.11 -3.63 4.05
N LEU A 54 -3.05 -3.21 2.79
CA LEU A 54 -2.98 -4.12 1.65
C LEU A 54 -1.51 -4.36 1.29
N ARG A 55 -1.01 -5.56 1.60
CA ARG A 55 0.38 -5.96 1.36
C ARG A 55 0.48 -6.74 0.06
N ALA A 56 1.35 -6.28 -0.84
CA ALA A 56 1.62 -6.93 -2.11
C ALA A 56 2.96 -7.65 -2.05
N ALA A 57 2.96 -8.93 -2.41
CA ALA A 57 4.16 -9.77 -2.46
C ALA A 57 4.25 -10.46 -3.81
N HIS A 58 5.44 -10.54 -4.39
CA HIS A 58 5.65 -11.31 -5.61
C HIS A 58 5.97 -12.77 -5.25
N ALA A 59 5.46 -13.73 -6.03
CA ALA A 59 5.59 -15.17 -5.74
C ALA A 59 7.05 -15.68 -5.72
N ASN A 60 7.97 -14.96 -6.37
CA ASN A 60 9.40 -15.26 -6.37
C ASN A 60 10.16 -14.68 -5.16
N GLN A 61 9.55 -13.78 -4.38
CA GLN A 61 10.23 -13.25 -3.21
C GLN A 61 10.49 -14.34 -2.18
N LYS A 62 11.73 -14.38 -1.68
CA LYS A 62 12.16 -15.35 -0.65
C LYS A 62 12.64 -14.68 0.62
N LYS A 63 13.22 -13.48 0.49
CA LYS A 63 13.80 -12.75 1.61
C LYS A 63 12.74 -11.95 2.36
N ARG A 64 11.89 -11.23 1.62
CA ARG A 64 10.88 -10.31 2.17
C ARG A 64 9.48 -10.86 1.94
N GLY A 65 8.59 -10.59 2.88
CA GLY A 65 7.18 -11.02 2.82
C GLY A 65 6.28 -10.15 1.95
N LEU A 66 6.79 -9.05 1.39
CA LEU A 66 6.08 -8.10 0.52
C LEU A 66 7.12 -7.27 -0.25
N PHE A 67 6.71 -6.56 -1.31
CA PHE A 67 7.50 -5.52 -1.99
C PHE A 67 6.90 -4.13 -1.84
N ALA A 68 5.58 -4.05 -1.61
CA ALA A 68 4.85 -2.82 -1.36
C ALA A 68 3.75 -3.03 -0.33
N MET A 69 3.43 -1.98 0.42
CA MET A 69 2.33 -1.92 1.38
C MET A 69 1.52 -0.66 1.13
N VAL A 70 0.25 -0.83 0.75
CA VAL A 70 -0.71 0.26 0.61
C VAL A 70 -1.51 0.32 1.90
N ASP A 71 -1.16 1.26 2.78
CA ASP A 71 -1.87 1.49 4.03
C ASP A 71 -2.96 2.53 3.82
N VAL A 72 -4.15 2.22 4.30
CA VAL A 72 -5.18 3.21 4.61
C VAL A 72 -5.04 3.56 6.07
N ILE A 73 -4.72 4.80 6.37
CA ILE A 73 -4.61 5.31 7.74
C ILE A 73 -6.03 5.65 8.21
N ASP A 74 -6.41 5.09 9.36
CA ASP A 74 -7.77 5.12 9.92
C ASP A 74 -7.77 5.78 11.30
N ASP A 75 -6.92 6.79 11.49
CA ASP A 75 -6.89 7.61 12.70
C ASP A 75 -8.11 8.55 12.79
N ASP A 76 -8.59 9.04 11.64
CA ASP A 76 -9.92 9.62 11.47
C ASP A 76 -10.74 8.85 10.41
N PRO A 77 -11.74 8.04 10.80
CA PRO A 77 -12.63 7.32 9.88
C PRO A 77 -13.41 8.18 8.89
N GLU A 78 -13.55 9.49 9.14
CA GLU A 78 -14.21 10.44 8.25
C GLU A 78 -13.23 11.11 7.26
N ASP A 79 -11.92 11.05 7.54
CA ASP A 79 -10.84 11.68 6.77
C ASP A 79 -9.63 10.75 6.57
N ARG A 80 -9.90 9.55 6.05
CA ARG A 80 -8.85 8.55 5.77
C ARG A 80 -7.91 9.03 4.67
N TRP A 81 -6.63 8.76 4.84
CA TRP A 81 -5.58 9.00 3.85
C TRP A 81 -4.77 7.74 3.57
N LEU A 82 -3.98 7.74 2.51
CA LEU A 82 -3.16 6.59 2.12
C LEU A 82 -1.69 6.85 2.37
N SER A 83 -0.97 5.83 2.83
CA SER A 83 0.49 5.81 2.80
C SER A 83 0.95 4.57 2.05
N VAL A 84 1.68 4.75 0.95
CA VAL A 84 2.20 3.63 0.15
C VAL A 84 3.69 3.50 0.39
N CYS A 85 4.08 2.46 1.11
CA CYS A 85 5.46 2.22 1.48
C CYS A 85 6.09 1.09 0.69
N PHE A 86 7.33 1.30 0.30
CA PHE A 86 8.21 0.35 -0.36
C PHE A 86 9.50 0.20 0.42
N TYR A 87 10.20 -0.92 0.25
CA TYR A 87 11.59 -0.98 0.70
C TYR A 87 12.43 -0.02 -0.14
N ARG A 88 13.27 0.79 0.50
CA ARG A 88 14.09 1.82 -0.16
C ARG A 88 14.91 1.28 -1.34
N GLU A 89 15.32 0.01 -1.29
CA GLU A 89 16.12 -0.63 -2.35
C GLU A 89 15.30 -1.17 -3.53
N LEU A 90 13.98 -1.32 -3.38
CA LEU A 90 13.10 -1.89 -4.42
C LEU A 90 12.39 -0.83 -5.24
N VAL A 91 12.45 0.44 -4.83
CA VAL A 91 11.77 1.53 -5.50
C VAL A 91 12.77 2.64 -5.81
N ASP A 92 12.66 3.23 -6.99
CA ASP A 92 13.32 4.49 -7.32
C ASP A 92 12.37 5.67 -7.08
N ASP A 93 12.91 6.83 -6.74
CA ASP A 93 12.13 8.06 -6.49
C ASP A 93 12.84 9.24 -7.18
N PRO A 94 12.80 9.29 -8.53
CA PRO A 94 13.53 10.29 -9.31
C PRO A 94 13.05 11.72 -9.06
N ASP A 95 11.78 11.89 -8.70
CA ASP A 95 11.16 13.19 -8.45
C ASP A 95 11.22 13.60 -6.97
N GLY A 96 11.73 12.71 -6.10
CA GLY A 96 11.89 12.98 -4.68
C GLY A 96 10.57 13.21 -3.95
N LEU A 97 9.50 12.58 -4.42
CA LEU A 97 8.14 12.77 -3.90
C LEU A 97 7.86 11.89 -2.67
N GLY A 98 8.70 10.90 -2.41
CA GLY A 98 8.50 10.00 -1.28
C GLY A 98 9.41 10.33 -0.10
N ASP A 99 8.84 10.18 1.08
CA ASP A 99 9.54 10.38 2.35
C ASP A 99 10.40 9.17 2.70
N GLU A 100 11.62 9.43 3.16
CA GLU A 100 12.52 8.39 3.67
C GLU A 100 12.17 8.10 5.12
N VAL A 101 11.74 6.87 5.40
CA VAL A 101 11.33 6.44 6.74
C VAL A 101 12.26 5.31 7.20
N PRO A 102 13.25 5.62 8.07
CA PRO A 102 14.15 4.60 8.62
C PRO A 102 13.37 3.54 9.39
N GLU A 103 13.68 2.27 9.16
CA GLU A 103 12.96 1.12 9.73
C GLU A 103 11.43 1.12 9.51
N GLY A 104 10.95 1.91 8.54
CA GLY A 104 9.53 2.18 8.32
C GLY A 104 8.73 1.02 7.76
N LEU A 105 9.39 0.00 7.19
CA LEU A 105 8.73 -1.16 6.60
C LEU A 105 9.35 -2.45 7.15
N MET A 106 8.64 -3.08 8.08
CA MET A 106 9.07 -4.34 8.71
C MET A 106 10.48 -4.28 9.34
N GLY A 107 10.89 -3.12 9.84
CA GLY A 107 12.21 -2.92 10.43
C GLY A 107 13.33 -2.65 9.41
N GLU A 108 12.98 -2.45 8.13
CA GLU A 108 13.90 -2.01 7.10
C GLU A 108 13.55 -0.59 6.61
N ASP A 109 14.53 0.10 6.05
CA ASP A 109 14.36 1.45 5.51
C ASP A 109 13.34 1.46 4.39
N ALA A 110 12.41 2.40 4.50
CA ALA A 110 11.29 2.54 3.59
C ALA A 110 11.32 3.86 2.85
N LYS A 111 10.66 3.85 1.71
CA LYS A 111 10.25 5.04 0.96
C LYS A 111 8.73 5.03 0.92
N CYS A 112 8.10 6.02 1.56
CA CYS A 112 6.65 6.11 1.70
C CYS A 112 6.09 7.30 0.93
N PHE A 113 4.92 7.09 0.33
CA PHE A 113 4.23 8.07 -0.50
C PHE A 113 2.85 8.31 0.08
N ASP A 114 2.63 9.50 0.64
CA ASP A 114 1.40 9.85 1.30
C ASP A 114 0.42 10.53 0.33
N MET A 115 -0.84 10.12 0.37
CA MET A 115 -1.93 10.66 -0.44
C MET A 115 -3.09 11.05 0.47
N TYR A 116 -3.22 12.34 0.73
CA TYR A 116 -4.28 12.91 1.55
C TYR A 116 -5.57 13.18 0.75
N GLU A 117 -5.46 13.31 -0.57
CA GLU A 117 -6.59 13.52 -1.48
C GLU A 117 -6.35 12.84 -2.83
N SER A 118 -7.39 12.76 -3.65
CA SER A 118 -7.26 12.26 -5.01
C SER A 118 -6.44 13.22 -5.87
N ASP A 119 -5.22 12.80 -6.16
CA ASP A 119 -4.34 13.45 -7.12
C ASP A 119 -3.95 12.42 -8.19
N ASP A 120 -4.41 12.64 -9.42
CA ASP A 120 -4.11 11.75 -10.55
C ASP A 120 -2.61 11.70 -10.89
N ILE A 121 -1.87 12.79 -10.67
CA ILE A 121 -0.42 12.84 -10.90
C ILE A 121 0.26 11.94 -9.87
N MET A 122 -0.03 12.14 -8.59
CA MET A 122 0.53 11.33 -7.51
C MET A 122 0.11 9.86 -7.64
N LEU A 123 -1.15 9.60 -7.99
CA LEU A 123 -1.67 8.26 -8.19
C LEU A 123 -0.94 7.52 -9.32
N ASN A 124 -0.71 8.18 -10.45
CA ASN A 124 0.02 7.57 -11.57
C ASN A 124 1.49 7.38 -11.23
N TYR A 125 2.09 8.34 -10.51
CA TYR A 125 3.45 8.21 -10.01
C TYR A 125 3.63 6.96 -9.13
N VAL A 126 2.77 6.79 -8.13
CA VAL A 126 2.80 5.63 -7.23
C VAL A 126 2.54 4.33 -7.99
N LYS A 127 1.68 4.33 -9.03
CA LYS A 127 1.51 3.15 -9.91
C LYS A 127 2.82 2.77 -10.61
N ASP A 128 3.53 3.73 -11.17
CA ASP A 128 4.85 3.47 -11.78
C ASP A 128 5.83 2.91 -10.74
N ARG A 129 5.79 3.40 -9.50
CA ARG A 129 6.61 2.87 -8.39
C ARG A 129 6.25 1.43 -8.03
N LEU A 130 4.96 1.09 -8.00
CA LEU A 130 4.48 -0.28 -7.79
C LEU A 130 4.98 -1.22 -8.89
N ALA A 131 4.98 -0.77 -10.15
CA ALA A 131 5.47 -1.57 -11.26
C ALA A 131 6.98 -1.86 -11.14
N THR A 132 7.80 -0.83 -10.86
CA THR A 132 9.24 -1.03 -10.65
C THR A 132 9.53 -1.95 -9.47
N ALA A 133 8.84 -1.75 -8.34
CA ALA A 133 9.02 -2.58 -7.15
C ALA A 133 8.61 -4.04 -7.38
N CYS A 134 7.54 -4.27 -8.14
CA CYS A 134 7.12 -5.61 -8.53
C CYS A 134 8.15 -6.27 -9.45
N GLU A 135 8.71 -5.55 -10.43
CA GLU A 135 9.77 -6.07 -11.30
C GLU A 135 11.00 -6.46 -10.49
N ALA A 136 11.49 -5.59 -9.60
CA ALA A 136 12.61 -5.88 -8.72
C ALA A 136 12.35 -7.13 -7.85
N ALA A 137 11.14 -7.23 -7.28
CA ALA A 137 10.71 -8.39 -6.50
C ALA A 137 10.58 -9.68 -7.32
N SER A 138 10.32 -9.58 -8.62
CA SER A 138 10.26 -10.74 -9.54
C SER A 138 11.63 -11.37 -9.80
N GLN A 139 12.69 -10.57 -9.70
CA GLN A 139 14.06 -10.97 -9.96
C GLN A 139 14.80 -11.55 -8.75
N GLU A 140 14.22 -11.48 -7.54
CA GLU A 140 14.75 -12.21 -6.38
C GLU A 140 14.75 -13.72 -6.66
N HIS A 141 15.94 -14.33 -6.69
CA HIS A 141 16.16 -15.77 -6.91
C HIS A 141 16.77 -16.44 -5.68
#